data_AF-A0A4R2KY91-F1
#
_entry.id   AF-A0A4R2KY91-F1
#
_cell.length_a   1.000
_cell.length_b   1.000
_cell.length_c   1.000
_cell.angle_alpha   90.00
_cell.angle_beta   90.00
_cell.angle_gamma   90.00
#
_symmetry.space_group_name_H-M   'P 1'
#
loop_
_entity.id
_entity.type
_entity.pdbx_description
1 polymer ?
#
loop_
_entity_poly.entity_id
_entity_poly.type
_entity_poly.pdbx_seq_one_letter_code
_entity_poly.pdbx_strand_id
1 'polypeptide(L)'
;MKNRIRKSISLAFAITSVAVAADVTDTDVERLEAVLPDQTEDHKARHSSRNPAGTLAFFGITPGMTVVEVLPGGGWYSRVLADNVAGTGPRRARR
;
A
#
# COMPACT_ATOMS: atom_id res chain seq x y z
N MET A 1 -7.79 47.64 41.44
CA MET A 1 -8.01 47.19 40.06
C MET A 1 -7.83 45.67 39.98
N LYS A 2 -8.74 44.98 39.29
CA LYS A 2 -8.82 43.51 39.21
C LYS A 2 -8.07 43.03 37.96
N ASN A 3 -6.88 42.43 38.09
CA ASN A 3 -6.19 41.83 36.95
C ASN A 3 -6.73 40.42 36.68
N ARG A 4 -7.47 40.28 35.57
CA ARG A 4 -8.15 39.06 35.15
C ARG A 4 -7.17 38.07 34.55
N ILE A 5 -7.15 36.89 35.17
CA ILE A 5 -6.44 35.67 34.74
C ILE A 5 -6.99 35.24 33.37
N ARG A 6 -6.14 35.19 32.34
CA ARG A 6 -6.46 34.49 31.08
C ARG A 6 -5.94 33.05 31.20
N LYS A 7 -6.80 32.13 31.63
CA LYS A 7 -6.51 30.69 31.59
C LYS A 7 -6.58 30.25 30.13
N SER A 8 -5.45 30.06 29.47
CA SER A 8 -5.37 29.46 28.14
C SER A 8 -5.68 27.97 28.26
N ILE A 9 -6.80 27.53 27.68
CA ILE A 9 -7.18 26.11 27.60
C ILE A 9 -6.49 25.55 26.37
N SER A 10 -5.39 24.83 26.56
CA SER A 10 -4.79 24.01 25.51
C SER A 10 -5.61 22.72 25.36
N LEU A 11 -6.35 22.60 24.26
CA LEU A 11 -7.07 21.39 23.89
C LEU A 11 -6.13 20.47 23.10
N ALA A 12 -5.55 19.47 23.75
CA ALA A 12 -4.76 18.43 23.10
C ALA A 12 -5.70 17.38 22.48
N PHE A 13 -5.74 17.29 21.16
CA PHE A 13 -6.49 16.25 20.44
C PHE A 13 -5.58 15.02 20.25
N ALA A 14 -5.76 14.02 21.12
CA ALA A 14 -5.08 12.74 20.96
C ALA A 14 -5.81 11.91 19.88
N ILE A 15 -5.18 11.75 18.72
CA ILE A 15 -5.68 10.82 17.69
C ILE A 15 -5.13 9.43 18.04
N THR A 16 -5.93 8.62 18.72
CA THR A 16 -5.63 7.20 18.91
C THR A 16 -6.00 6.47 17.62
N SER A 17 -5.01 6.18 16.76
CA SER A 17 -5.24 5.33 15.59
C SER A 17 -5.29 3.87 16.02
N VAL A 18 -6.41 3.19 15.75
CA VAL A 18 -6.53 1.73 15.83
C VAL A 18 -6.17 1.17 14.46
N ALA A 19 -5.09 0.39 14.38
CA ALA A 19 -4.76 -0.36 13.19
C ALA A 19 -5.62 -1.63 13.12
N VAL A 20 -6.46 -1.74 12.10
CA VAL A 20 -7.15 -2.99 11.75
C VAL A 20 -6.23 -3.78 10.82
N ALA A 21 -5.88 -5.01 11.20
CA ALA A 21 -5.17 -5.91 10.30
C ALA A 21 -6.14 -6.36 9.20
N ALA A 22 -5.82 -6.06 7.94
CA ALA A 22 -6.56 -6.58 6.80
C ALA A 22 -6.10 -8.02 6.53
N ASP A 23 -7.02 -8.97 6.51
CA ASP A 23 -6.76 -10.32 6.04
C ASP A 23 -6.77 -10.32 4.50
N VAL A 24 -5.87 -11.07 3.86
CA VAL A 24 -5.87 -11.23 2.40
C VAL A 24 -6.96 -12.21 2.03
N THR A 25 -7.89 -11.76 1.20
CA THR A 25 -9.00 -12.59 0.74
C THR A 25 -8.71 -13.25 -0.61
N ASP A 26 -9.44 -14.31 -0.96
CA ASP A 26 -9.37 -14.91 -2.30
C ASP A 26 -9.67 -13.89 -3.39
N THR A 27 -10.53 -12.91 -3.11
CA THR A 27 -10.84 -11.79 -4.03
C THR A 27 -9.62 -10.89 -4.27
N ASP A 28 -8.76 -10.69 -3.27
CA ASP A 28 -7.52 -9.92 -3.45
C ASP A 28 -6.52 -10.68 -4.33
N VAL A 29 -6.44 -12.00 -4.18
CA VAL A 29 -5.59 -12.86 -5.02
C VAL A 29 -6.09 -12.88 -6.46
N GLU A 30 -7.39 -13.08 -6.69
CA GLU A 30 -7.99 -13.05 -8.03
C GLU A 30 -7.78 -11.70 -8.71
N ARG A 31 -7.96 -10.60 -7.98
CA ARG A 31 -7.66 -9.25 -8.48
C ARG A 31 -6.20 -9.11 -8.89
N LEU A 32 -5.28 -9.60 -8.06
CA LEU A 32 -3.85 -9.52 -8.33
C LEU A 32 -3.49 -10.30 -9.61
N GLU A 33 -4.06 -11.48 -9.78
CA GLU A 33 -3.93 -12.27 -11.01
C GLU A 33 -4.53 -11.57 -12.24
N ALA A 34 -5.55 -10.73 -12.08
CA ALA A 34 -6.13 -9.94 -13.16
C ALA A 34 -5.31 -8.68 -13.53
N VAL A 35 -4.51 -8.14 -12.61
CA VAL A 35 -3.76 -6.89 -12.82
C VAL A 35 -2.32 -7.13 -13.30
N LEU A 36 -1.68 -8.23 -12.89
CA LEU A 36 -0.34 -8.63 -13.36
C LEU A 36 -0.22 -8.89 -14.90
N PRO A 37 -1.26 -9.34 -15.63
CA PRO A 37 -1.22 -9.57 -17.07
C PRO A 37 -1.03 -8.30 -17.92
N ASP A 38 -1.29 -7.10 -17.39
CA ASP A 38 -1.13 -5.85 -18.14
C ASP A 38 0.34 -5.35 -18.23
N GLN A 39 1.30 -6.21 -17.86
CA GLN A 39 2.74 -5.90 -17.91
C GLN A 39 3.40 -6.33 -19.23
N THR A 40 4.52 -5.69 -19.59
CA THR A 40 5.34 -6.09 -20.75
C THR A 40 5.88 -7.52 -20.57
N GLU A 41 6.05 -8.27 -21.66
CA GLU A 41 6.54 -9.65 -21.62
C GLU A 41 7.89 -9.81 -20.89
N ASP A 42 8.84 -8.89 -21.08
CA ASP A 42 10.12 -8.88 -20.36
C ASP A 42 9.96 -8.77 -18.83
N HIS A 43 8.90 -8.09 -18.38
CA HIS A 43 8.61 -7.94 -16.96
C HIS A 43 7.99 -9.24 -16.40
N LYS A 44 7.08 -9.85 -17.16
CA LYS A 44 6.45 -11.15 -16.82
C LYS A 44 7.40 -12.33 -16.85
N ALA A 45 8.49 -12.26 -17.61
CA ALA A 45 9.47 -13.35 -17.76
C ALA A 45 9.98 -13.93 -16.43
N ARG A 46 9.89 -13.17 -15.33
CA ARG A 46 10.33 -13.61 -14.00
C ARG A 46 9.19 -14.14 -13.11
N HIS A 47 7.92 -14.00 -13.50
CA HIS A 47 6.77 -14.39 -12.68
C HIS A 47 6.80 -15.86 -12.27
N SER A 48 7.16 -16.76 -13.19
CA SER A 48 7.24 -18.21 -12.92
C SER A 48 8.18 -18.53 -11.75
N SER A 49 9.35 -17.87 -11.72
CA SER A 49 10.34 -18.05 -10.66
C SER A 49 10.05 -17.29 -9.36
N ARG A 50 9.26 -16.21 -9.43
CA ARG A 50 9.06 -15.27 -8.31
C ARG A 50 7.68 -15.34 -7.67
N ASN A 51 6.72 -16.03 -8.29
CA ASN A 51 5.33 -16.16 -7.85
C ASN A 51 4.80 -14.86 -7.20
N PRO A 52 4.65 -13.76 -7.95
CA PRO A 52 4.31 -12.46 -7.37
C PRO A 52 2.98 -12.49 -6.62
N ALA A 53 1.97 -13.17 -7.15
CA ALA A 53 0.66 -13.26 -6.51
C ALA A 53 0.75 -13.94 -5.13
N GLY A 54 1.33 -15.14 -5.08
CA GLY A 54 1.53 -15.86 -3.83
C GLY A 54 2.45 -15.12 -2.85
N THR A 55 3.46 -14.41 -3.34
CA THR A 55 4.35 -13.61 -2.49
C THR A 55 3.62 -12.46 -1.83
N LEU A 56 2.85 -11.67 -2.59
CA LEU A 56 2.10 -10.54 -2.07
C LEU A 56 1.01 -10.99 -1.08
N ALA A 57 0.34 -12.11 -1.38
CA ALA A 57 -0.62 -12.73 -0.49
C ALA A 57 0.01 -13.19 0.84
N PHE A 58 1.18 -13.85 0.78
CA PHE A 58 1.92 -14.26 1.97
C PHE A 58 2.27 -13.09 2.90
N PHE A 59 2.62 -11.93 2.33
CA PHE A 59 2.93 -10.73 3.11
C PHE A 59 1.71 -9.92 3.55
N GLY A 60 0.50 -10.34 3.19
CA GLY A 60 -0.70 -9.60 3.57
C GLY A 60 -0.93 -8.31 2.78
N ILE A 61 -0.29 -8.14 1.61
CA ILE A 61 -0.30 -6.85 0.89
C ILE A 61 -1.59 -6.69 0.10
N THR A 62 -2.49 -5.83 0.58
CA THR A 62 -3.77 -5.54 -0.07
C THR A 62 -3.79 -4.19 -0.79
N PRO A 63 -4.73 -3.99 -1.73
CA PRO A 63 -4.90 -2.71 -2.40
C PRO A 63 -5.15 -1.54 -1.43
N GLY A 64 -4.58 -0.37 -1.74
CA GLY A 64 -4.72 0.83 -0.91
C GLY A 64 -3.73 0.93 0.26
N MET A 65 -2.95 -0.11 0.54
CA MET A 65 -1.84 -0.03 1.49
C MET A 65 -0.75 0.93 1.01
N THR A 66 -0.01 1.52 1.95
CA THR A 66 1.26 2.20 1.65
C THR A 66 2.41 1.24 1.95
N VAL A 67 3.11 0.81 0.90
CA VAL A 67 4.24 -0.13 1.02
C VAL A 67 5.54 0.61 0.72
N VAL A 68 6.55 0.41 1.58
CA VAL A 68 7.90 0.95 1.39
C VAL A 68 8.85 -0.18 1.02
N GLU A 69 9.50 -0.08 -0.14
CA GLU A 69 10.52 -1.02 -0.58
C GLU A 69 11.91 -0.48 -0.23
N VAL A 70 12.65 -1.22 0.62
CA VAL A 70 13.96 -0.76 1.13
C VAL A 70 15.09 -1.02 0.13
N LEU A 71 15.02 -2.12 -0.62
CA LEU A 71 16.05 -2.55 -1.57
C LEU A 71 15.42 -2.95 -2.91
N PRO A 72 15.09 -1.98 -3.79
CA PRO A 72 14.33 -2.26 -5.00
C PRO A 72 15.12 -3.01 -6.08
N GLY A 73 16.46 -3.06 -5.97
CA GLY A 73 17.32 -3.62 -7.00
C GLY A 73 16.99 -3.04 -8.37
N GLY A 74 16.63 -3.90 -9.32
CA GLY A 74 16.20 -3.50 -10.66
C GLY A 74 14.74 -3.01 -10.79
N GLY A 75 14.05 -2.73 -9.69
CA GLY A 75 12.70 -2.15 -9.68
C GLY A 75 11.56 -3.11 -10.06
N TRP A 76 11.84 -4.41 -10.14
CA TRP A 76 10.87 -5.40 -10.59
C TRP A 76 9.68 -5.52 -9.64
N TYR A 77 9.95 -5.60 -8.32
CA TYR A 77 8.89 -5.61 -7.31
C TYR A 77 8.26 -4.24 -7.15
N SER A 78 8.99 -3.14 -7.34
CA SER A 78 8.41 -1.80 -7.35
C SER A 78 7.24 -1.68 -8.32
N ARG A 79 7.35 -2.27 -9.52
CA ARG A 79 6.28 -2.25 -10.52
C ARG A 79 5.11 -3.16 -10.14
N VAL A 80 5.39 -4.38 -9.69
CA VAL A 80 4.36 -5.31 -9.17
C VAL A 80 3.57 -4.70 -8.01
N LEU A 81 4.28 -4.08 -7.05
CA LEU A 81 3.68 -3.42 -5.89
C LEU A 81 2.86 -2.21 -6.32
N ALA A 82 3.38 -1.36 -7.22
CA ALA A 82 2.65 -0.20 -7.71
C ALA A 82 1.31 -0.58 -8.34
N ASP A 83 1.27 -1.66 -9.11
CA ASP A 83 0.05 -2.15 -9.73
C ASP A 83 -0.95 -2.72 -8.69
N ASN A 84 -0.46 -3.42 -7.66
CA ASN A 84 -1.30 -3.96 -6.58
C ASN A 84 -1.87 -2.87 -5.65
N VAL A 85 -1.01 -1.96 -5.16
CA VAL A 85 -1.39 -0.97 -4.13
C VAL A 85 -2.17 0.22 -4.68
N ALA A 86 -2.12 0.49 -5.98
CA ALA A 86 -2.83 1.60 -6.61
C ALA A 86 -4.35 1.57 -6.34
N GLY A 87 -4.92 0.41 -5.99
CA GLY A 87 -6.35 0.26 -5.71
C GLY A 87 -7.21 0.61 -6.93
N THR A 88 -8.50 0.87 -6.71
CA THR A 88 -9.43 1.33 -7.76
C THR A 88 -9.33 2.85 -8.01
N GLY A 89 -8.39 3.54 -7.35
CA GLY A 89 -8.23 5.00 -7.44
C GLY A 89 -7.36 5.43 -8.63
N PRO A 90 -7.48 6.68 -9.10
CA PRO A 90 -6.64 7.18 -10.19
C PRO A 90 -5.17 7.15 -9.76
N ARG A 91 -4.31 6.54 -10.61
CA ARG A 91 -2.85 6.56 -10.42
C ARG A 91 -2.42 8.02 -10.26
N ARG A 92 -1.94 8.40 -9.07
CA ARG A 92 -1.33 9.71 -8.89
C ARG A 92 -0.08 9.73 -9.78
N ALA A 93 -0.19 10.38 -10.93
CA ALA A 93 0.95 10.59 -11.81
C ALA A 93 2.05 11.28 -10.98
N ARG A 94 3.21 10.64 -10.91
CA ARG A 94 4.42 11.29 -10.40
C ARG A 94 4.65 12.52 -11.28
N ARG A 95 4.49 13.71 -10.69
CA ARG A 95 5.05 14.95 -11.24
C ARG A 95 6.56 14.93 -11.09
#